data_AF-A0A418MHW3-F1
#
_entry.id   AF-A0A418MHW3-F1
#
_cell.length_a   1.000
_cell.length_b   1.000
_cell.length_c   1.000
_cell.angle_alpha   90.00
_cell.angle_beta   90.00
_cell.angle_gamma   90.00
#
_symmetry.space_group_name_H-M   'P 1'
#
loop_
_entity.id
_entity.type
_entity.pdbx_description
1 polymer ?
#
loop_
_entity_poly.entity_id
_entity_poly.type
_entity_poly.pdbx_seq_one_letter_code
_entity_poly.pdbx_strand_id
1 'polypeptide(L)'
;MKTITYASLRAEHAWMVVSDQLQQRNNMLSKGISHLERTPSELPMASRLMILRYHLRMSLRQMTQEARRMAKEVDDVDGLQQQWLHVHQLFFLLRQIDTELSRAATENETLRAWVESLEGRVYRSALVHLN
;
A
#
# COMPACT_ATOMS: atom_id res chain seq x y z
N MET A 1 20.80 -16.10 22.07
CA MET A 1 19.71 -16.49 21.13
C MET A 1 18.60 -15.45 21.29
N LYS A 2 18.15 -14.79 20.22
CA LYS A 2 16.98 -13.89 20.31
C LYS A 2 15.75 -14.74 20.62
N THR A 3 15.05 -14.45 21.69
CA THR A 3 13.85 -15.19 22.09
C THR A 3 12.70 -14.76 21.18
N ILE A 4 12.42 -15.53 20.14
CA ILE A 4 11.28 -15.26 19.26
C ILE A 4 9.99 -15.52 20.05
N THR A 5 9.25 -14.46 20.34
CA THR A 5 7.95 -14.58 21.01
C THR A 5 6.83 -14.70 19.97
N TYR A 6 5.73 -15.36 20.34
CA TYR A 6 4.52 -15.41 19.51
C TYR A 6 4.01 -14.01 19.12
N ALA A 7 4.16 -13.03 20.01
CA ALA A 7 3.78 -11.66 19.73
C ALA A 7 4.67 -11.01 18.65
N SER A 8 5.97 -11.30 18.64
CA SER A 8 6.89 -10.83 17.60
C SER A 8 6.58 -11.46 16.24
N LEU A 9 6.27 -12.77 16.19
CA LEU A 9 5.83 -13.43 14.96
C LEU A 9 4.55 -12.81 14.39
N ARG A 10 3.60 -12.42 15.25
CA ARG A 10 2.38 -11.71 14.82
C ARG A 10 2.69 -10.33 14.24
N ALA A 11 3.60 -9.59 14.85
CA ALA A 11 4.01 -8.28 14.34
C ALA A 11 4.71 -8.39 12.97
N GLU A 12 5.57 -9.39 12.79
CA GLU A 12 6.23 -9.68 11.51
C GLU A 12 5.22 -10.08 10.42
N HIS A 13 4.27 -10.96 10.74
CA HIS A 13 3.19 -11.31 9.81
C HIS A 13 2.35 -10.08 9.43
N ALA A 14 1.99 -9.24 10.40
CA ALA A 14 1.24 -8.01 10.15
C ALA A 14 2.02 -7.05 9.25
N TRP A 15 3.32 -6.88 9.49
CA TRP A 15 4.20 -6.12 8.60
C TRP A 15 4.10 -6.64 7.16
N MET A 16 4.33 -7.94 6.97
CA MET A 16 4.32 -8.57 5.65
C MET A 16 3.01 -8.30 4.89
N VAL A 17 1.87 -8.52 5.55
CA VAL A 17 0.54 -8.30 4.97
C VAL A 17 0.33 -6.84 4.56
N VAL A 18 0.62 -5.89 5.46
CA VAL A 18 0.39 -4.46 5.18
C VAL A 18 1.34 -3.95 4.10
N SER A 19 2.58 -4.44 4.07
CA SER A 19 3.55 -4.09 3.03
C SER A 19 3.13 -4.61 1.65
N ASP A 20 2.61 -5.84 1.57
CA ASP A 20 2.08 -6.37 0.32
C ASP A 20 0.90 -5.52 -0.18
N GLN A 21 -0.03 -5.14 0.70
CA GLN A 21 -1.15 -4.27 0.33
C GLN A 21 -0.67 -2.90 -0.18
N LEU A 22 0.31 -2.27 0.48
CA LEU A 22 0.92 -1.02 0.01
C LEU A 22 1.58 -1.17 -1.36
N GLN A 23 2.25 -2.31 -1.62
CA GLN A 23 2.83 -2.60 -2.93
C GLN A 23 1.75 -2.80 -4.00
N GLN A 24 0.66 -3.49 -3.67
CA GLN A 24 -0.50 -3.63 -4.55
C GLN A 24 -1.08 -2.26 -4.91
N ARG A 25 -1.22 -1.33 -3.96
CA ARG A 25 -1.67 0.04 -4.22
C ARG A 25 -0.71 0.83 -5.08
N ASN A 26 0.60 0.73 -4.85
CA ASN A 26 1.61 1.35 -5.72
C ASN A 26 1.51 0.82 -7.17
N ASN A 27 1.27 -0.48 -7.35
CA ASN A 27 1.07 -1.08 -8.67
C ASN A 27 -0.24 -0.59 -9.32
N MET A 28 -1.33 -0.52 -8.55
CA MET A 28 -2.62 0.00 -9.01
C MET A 28 -2.49 1.47 -9.46
N LEU A 29 -1.87 2.33 -8.66
CA LEU A 29 -1.58 3.71 -9.03
C LEU A 29 -0.77 3.78 -10.33
N SER A 30 0.29 2.97 -10.45
CA SER A 30 1.11 2.93 -11.67
C SER A 30 0.28 2.57 -12.91
N LYS A 31 -0.58 1.55 -12.83
CA LYS A 31 -1.41 1.13 -13.96
C LYS A 31 -2.52 2.14 -14.26
N GLY A 32 -3.09 2.77 -13.24
CA GLY A 32 -4.12 3.81 -13.39
C GLY A 32 -3.56 5.05 -14.08
N ILE A 33 -2.37 5.51 -13.69
CA ILE A 33 -1.64 6.60 -14.37
C ILE A 33 -1.46 6.26 -15.85
N SER A 34 -0.88 5.10 -16.18
CA SER A 34 -0.65 4.69 -17.58
C SER A 34 -1.94 4.46 -18.38
N HIS A 35 -3.07 4.23 -17.71
CA HIS A 35 -4.37 4.16 -18.36
C HIS A 35 -4.86 5.56 -18.75
N LEU A 36 -4.80 6.51 -17.81
CA LEU A 36 -5.25 7.88 -17.99
C LEU A 36 -4.36 8.69 -18.95
N GLU A 37 -3.04 8.45 -18.94
CA GLU A 37 -2.08 9.14 -19.83
C GLU A 37 -2.36 8.97 -21.33
N ARG A 38 -3.19 7.99 -21.71
CA ARG A 38 -3.60 7.74 -23.10
C ARG A 38 -4.56 8.79 -23.64
N THR A 39 -5.25 9.52 -22.76
CA THR A 39 -6.27 10.49 -23.12
C THR A 39 -5.85 11.88 -22.60
N PRO A 40 -5.64 12.88 -23.48
CA PRO A 40 -5.17 14.20 -23.06
C PRO A 40 -6.05 14.91 -22.01
N SER A 41 -7.37 14.70 -22.05
CA SER A 41 -8.29 15.28 -21.06
C SER A 41 -8.13 14.70 -19.65
N GLU A 42 -7.49 13.53 -19.52
CA GLU A 42 -7.28 12.82 -18.25
C GLU A 42 -5.93 13.12 -17.61
N LEU A 43 -5.05 13.87 -18.29
CA LEU A 43 -3.71 14.22 -17.80
C LEU A 43 -3.71 14.93 -16.44
N PRO A 44 -4.67 15.81 -16.09
CA PRO A 44 -4.73 16.39 -14.75
C PRO A 44 -4.90 15.33 -13.66
N MET A 45 -5.77 14.33 -13.89
CA MET A 45 -5.98 13.24 -12.93
C MET A 45 -4.78 12.30 -12.88
N ALA A 46 -4.19 11.96 -14.04
CA ALA A 46 -2.96 11.18 -14.10
C ALA A 46 -1.83 11.82 -13.27
N SER A 47 -1.64 13.14 -13.41
CA SER A 47 -0.64 13.92 -12.67
C SER A 47 -0.88 13.87 -11.16
N ARG A 48 -2.15 13.97 -10.73
CA ARG A 48 -2.50 13.85 -9.31
C ARG A 48 -2.19 12.45 -8.75
N LEU A 49 -2.50 11.39 -9.51
CA LEU A 49 -2.12 10.03 -9.11
C LEU A 49 -0.60 9.83 -9.10
N MET A 50 0.16 10.48 -9.98
CA MET A 50 1.63 10.46 -9.94
C MET A 50 2.17 11.06 -8.65
N ILE A 51 1.62 12.20 -8.20
CA ILE A 51 1.97 12.83 -6.92
C ILE A 51 1.66 11.88 -5.75
N LEU A 52 0.45 11.30 -5.72
CA LEU A 52 0.08 10.32 -4.69
C LEU A 52 1.03 9.12 -4.66
N ARG A 53 1.36 8.56 -5.82
CA ARG A 53 2.31 7.45 -5.96
C ARG A 53 3.72 7.84 -5.50
N TYR A 54 4.16 9.06 -5.80
CA TYR A 54 5.44 9.57 -5.34
C TYR A 54 5.49 9.61 -3.81
N HIS A 55 4.46 10.17 -3.16
CA HIS A 55 4.38 10.23 -1.70
C HIS A 55 4.38 8.83 -1.08
N LEU A 56 3.59 7.90 -1.59
CA LEU A 56 3.61 6.50 -1.16
C LEU A 56 5.03 5.91 -1.18
N ARG A 57 5.73 6.04 -2.32
CA ARG A 57 7.10 5.51 -2.48
C ARG A 57 8.12 6.20 -1.58
N MET A 58 7.93 7.48 -1.27
CA MET A 58 8.83 8.21 -0.38
C MET A 58 8.59 7.83 1.08
N SER A 59 7.33 7.81 1.54
CA SER A 59 6.97 7.40 2.90
C SER A 59 7.41 5.96 3.17
N LEU A 60 7.15 5.02 2.27
CA LEU A 60 7.63 3.64 2.40
C LEU A 60 9.15 3.55 2.55
N ARG A 61 9.90 4.33 1.77
CA ARG A 61 11.37 4.36 1.84
C ARG A 61 11.85 4.90 3.18
N GLN A 62 11.29 6.01 3.65
CA GLN A 62 11.62 6.61 4.94
C GLN A 62 11.35 5.64 6.09
N MET A 63 10.15 5.08 6.12
CA MET A 63 9.73 4.13 7.13
C MET A 63 10.60 2.86 7.13
N THR A 64 10.96 2.33 5.96
CA THR A 64 11.87 1.17 5.86
C THR A 64 13.26 1.50 6.40
N GLN A 65 13.76 2.72 6.16
CA GLN A 65 15.04 3.16 6.70
C GLN A 65 14.99 3.31 8.22
N GLU A 66 13.91 3.88 8.76
CA GLU A 66 13.68 4.01 10.21
C GLU A 66 13.64 2.64 10.89
N ALA A 67 12.85 1.70 10.37
CA ALA A 67 12.77 0.35 10.91
C ALA A 67 14.14 -0.37 10.92
N ARG A 68 14.95 -0.18 9.87
CA ARG A 68 16.32 -0.74 9.80
C ARG A 68 17.29 -0.10 10.78
N ARG A 69 17.14 1.21 11.07
CA ARG A 69 17.95 1.90 12.09
C ARG A 69 17.59 1.37 13.47
N MET A 70 16.29 1.28 13.78
CA MET A 70 15.79 0.83 15.07
C MET A 70 16.15 -0.63 15.36
N ALA A 71 16.18 -1.51 14.36
CA ALA A 71 16.62 -2.90 14.55
C ALA A 71 18.05 -3.07 15.10
N LYS A 72 18.88 -2.01 15.07
CA LYS A 72 20.26 -2.01 15.57
C LYS A 72 20.39 -1.51 17.02
N GLU A 73 19.38 -0.83 17.57
CA GLU A 73 19.51 -0.03 18.80
C GLU A 73 18.71 -0.58 20.00
N VAL A 74 18.01 -1.71 19.86
CA VAL A 74 16.95 -2.07 20.82
C VAL A 74 17.29 -3.22 21.76
N ASP A 75 17.05 -2.97 23.07
CA ASP A 75 16.92 -3.95 24.16
C ASP A 75 15.52 -4.62 24.14
N ASP A 76 15.43 -5.89 24.56
CA ASP A 76 14.41 -6.88 24.13
C ASP A 76 12.92 -6.50 24.36
N VAL A 77 12.58 -5.65 25.35
CA VAL A 77 11.19 -5.27 25.66
C VAL A 77 10.67 -4.14 24.78
N ASP A 78 11.51 -3.14 24.47
CA ASP A 78 11.14 -2.02 23.60
C ASP A 78 10.97 -2.49 22.14
N GLY A 79 11.59 -3.62 21.76
CA GLY A 79 11.57 -4.14 20.40
C GLY A 79 10.19 -4.48 19.88
N LEU A 80 9.36 -5.13 20.69
CA LEU A 80 8.02 -5.52 20.27
C LEU A 80 7.10 -4.31 20.11
N GLN A 81 7.18 -3.33 21.03
CA GLN A 81 6.39 -2.10 20.94
C GLN A 81 6.74 -1.33 19.66
N GLN A 82 8.03 -1.23 19.35
CA GLN A 82 8.49 -0.56 18.13
C GLN A 82 8.10 -1.30 16.85
N GLN A 83 8.13 -2.64 16.85
CA GLN A 83 7.59 -3.44 15.74
C GLN A 83 6.12 -3.11 15.48
N TRP A 84 5.30 -3.07 16.53
CA TRP A 84 3.89 -2.71 16.39
C TRP A 84 3.71 -1.26 15.95
N LEU A 85 4.46 -0.30 16.48
CA LEU A 85 4.38 1.09 16.03
C LEU A 85 4.62 1.18 14.52
N HIS A 86 5.64 0.49 14.01
CA HIS A 86 5.94 0.47 12.58
C HIS A 86 4.79 -0.11 11.75
N VAL A 87 4.20 -1.22 12.19
CA VAL A 87 3.02 -1.82 11.55
C VAL A 87 1.86 -0.83 11.50
N HIS A 88 1.59 -0.10 12.59
CA HIS A 88 0.52 0.90 12.63
C HIS A 88 0.77 2.07 11.69
N GLN A 89 2.01 2.55 11.59
CA GLN A 89 2.37 3.59 10.63
C GLN A 89 2.14 3.11 9.18
N LEU A 90 2.50 1.86 8.86
CA LEU A 90 2.30 1.31 7.51
C LEU A 90 0.81 1.21 7.20
N PHE A 91 0.03 0.75 8.19
CA PHE A 91 -1.41 0.62 8.05
C PHE A 91 -2.10 1.98 7.90
N PHE A 92 -1.64 3.00 8.63
CA PHE A 92 -2.14 4.36 8.48
C PHE A 92 -1.86 4.91 7.08
N LEU A 93 -0.63 4.73 6.57
CA LEU A 93 -0.28 5.10 5.21
C LEU A 93 -1.19 4.41 4.20
N LEU A 94 -1.45 3.11 4.36
CA LEU A 94 -2.35 2.36 3.48
C LEU A 94 -3.75 2.97 3.46
N ARG A 95 -4.32 3.28 4.63
CA ARG A 95 -5.65 3.91 4.71
C ARG A 95 -5.68 5.29 4.06
N GLN A 96 -4.61 6.07 4.18
CA GLN A 96 -4.50 7.37 3.51
C GLN A 96 -4.49 7.21 1.99
N ILE A 97 -3.71 6.27 1.46
CA ILE A 97 -3.68 5.97 0.01
C ILE A 97 -5.05 5.50 -0.47
N ASP A 98 -5.71 4.61 0.27
CA ASP A 98 -7.04 4.10 -0.10
C ASP A 98 -8.09 5.21 -0.12
N THR A 99 -8.03 6.14 0.85
CA THR A 99 -8.92 7.30 0.93
C THR A 99 -8.71 8.23 -0.27
N GLU A 100 -7.47 8.60 -0.57
CA GLU A 100 -7.16 9.50 -1.69
C GLU A 100 -7.46 8.87 -3.04
N LEU A 101 -7.23 7.57 -3.19
CA LEU A 101 -7.56 6.83 -4.41
C LEU A 101 -9.07 6.71 -4.61
N SER A 102 -9.83 6.42 -3.55
CA SER A 102 -11.30 6.39 -3.59
C SER A 102 -11.89 7.76 -3.92
N ARG A 103 -11.31 8.82 -3.35
CA ARG A 103 -11.68 10.20 -3.67
C ARG A 103 -11.40 10.53 -5.14
N ALA A 104 -10.21 10.21 -5.63
CA ALA A 104 -9.84 10.43 -7.02
C ALA A 104 -10.77 9.67 -7.99
N ALA A 105 -11.15 8.43 -7.66
CA ALA A 105 -12.11 7.66 -8.45
C ALA A 105 -13.51 8.31 -8.42
N THR A 106 -13.99 8.77 -7.27
CA THR A 106 -15.27 9.49 -7.18
C THR A 106 -15.31 10.74 -8.05
N GLU A 107 -14.17 11.45 -8.16
CA GLU A 107 -14.05 12.71 -8.91
C GLU A 107 -13.76 12.51 -10.40
N ASN A 108 -13.45 11.29 -10.87
CA ASN A 108 -13.08 11.00 -12.26
C ASN A 108 -13.70 9.69 -12.75
N GLU A 109 -14.66 9.81 -13.66
CA GLU A 109 -15.44 8.67 -14.17
C GLU A 109 -14.59 7.64 -14.91
N THR A 110 -13.63 8.08 -15.73
CA THR A 110 -12.71 7.20 -16.46
C THR A 110 -11.91 6.33 -15.50
N LEU A 111 -11.37 6.92 -14.44
CA LEU A 111 -10.64 6.22 -13.38
C LEU A 111 -11.56 5.27 -12.62
N ARG A 112 -12.77 5.70 -12.23
CA ARG A 112 -13.76 4.86 -11.55
C ARG A 112 -14.07 3.59 -12.34
N ALA A 113 -14.44 3.75 -13.61
CA ALA A 113 -14.76 2.64 -14.50
C ALA A 113 -13.57 1.68 -14.65
N TRP A 114 -12.35 2.23 -14.73
CA TRP A 114 -11.14 1.42 -14.77
C TRP A 114 -10.91 0.62 -13.49
N VAL A 115 -11.09 1.22 -12.31
CA VAL A 115 -10.97 0.53 -11.00
C VAL A 115 -11.99 -0.61 -10.90
N GLU A 116 -13.25 -0.35 -11.19
CA GLU A 116 -14.32 -1.35 -11.18
C GLU A 116 -14.01 -2.53 -12.13
N SER A 117 -13.42 -2.24 -13.30
CA SER A 117 -12.99 -3.28 -14.26
C SER A 117 -11.91 -4.22 -13.72
N LEU A 118 -11.11 -3.78 -12.74
CA LEU A 118 -10.08 -4.60 -12.12
C LEU A 118 -10.69 -5.53 -11.08
N GLU A 119 -11.60 -5.04 -10.26
CA GLU A 119 -12.33 -5.84 -9.27
C GLU A 119 -13.14 -6.96 -9.96
N GLY A 120 -13.82 -6.62 -11.06
CA GLY A 120 -14.52 -7.62 -11.88
C GLY A 120 -13.59 -8.69 -12.48
N ARG A 121 -12.33 -8.36 -12.80
CA ARG A 121 -11.35 -9.33 -13.31
C ARG A 121 -10.83 -10.26 -12.23
N VAL A 122 -10.61 -9.76 -11.01
CA VAL A 122 -10.21 -10.60 -9.87
C VAL A 122 -11.31 -11.60 -9.52
N TYR A 123 -12.57 -11.15 -9.50
CA TYR A 123 -13.72 -12.02 -9.24
C TYR A 123 -13.86 -13.15 -10.28
N ARG A 124 -13.72 -12.83 -11.58
CA ARG A 124 -13.75 -13.85 -12.64
C ARG A 124 -12.60 -14.84 -12.54
N SER A 125 -11.40 -14.40 -12.21
CA SER A 125 -10.24 -15.29 -12.04
C SER A 125 -10.44 -16.26 -10.88
N ALA A 126 -11.01 -15.81 -9.76
CA ALA A 126 -11.27 -16.67 -8.60
C ALA A 126 -12.33 -17.75 -8.90
N LEU A 127 -13.37 -17.41 -9.66
CA LEU A 127 -14.42 -18.37 -10.05
C LEU A 127 -13.91 -19.46 -11.01
N VAL A 128 -12.91 -19.18 -11.84
CA VAL A 128 -12.29 -20.19 -12.73
C VAL A 128 -11.50 -21.24 -11.95
N HIS A 129 -11.03 -20.93 -10.74
CA HIS A 129 -10.33 -21.89 -9.87
C HIS A 129 -11.28 -22.71 -8.97
N LEU A 130 -12.59 -22.46 -9.03
CA LEU A 130 -13.61 -23.13 -8.21
C LEU A 130 -14.48 -24.11 -9.01
N ASN A 131 -14.23 -24.27 -10.32
CA ASN A 131 -14.86 -25.26 -11.19
C ASN A 131 -13.81 -26.26 -11.68
#